data_AF-A0A931KEA7-F1
#
_entry.id   AF-A0A931KEA7-F1
#
_cell.length_a   1.000
_cell.length_b   1.000
_cell.length_c   1.000
_cell.angle_alpha   90.00
_cell.angle_beta   90.00
_cell.angle_gamma   90.00
#
_symmetry.space_group_name_H-M   'P 1'
#
loop_
_entity.id
_entity.type
_entity.pdbx_description
1 polymer ?
#
loop_
_entity_poly.entity_id
_entity_poly.type
_entity_poly.pdbx_seq_one_letter_code
_entity_poly.pdbx_strand_id
1 'polypeptide(L)'
;MTEIQLQNVDPPATQSADACCVRPPLAERPLLGFVDAVKVMALFKVLSNDTRIRILHHIIRSGEASVTDIAKTLGMKPQAISNQLMRLSDTRMLKSRRDGNNVFYRVENCCVAPLLDLALCLMENGSPDRTAEGASNAQPD
;
A
#
# COMPACT_ATOMS: atom_id res chain seq x y z
N MET A 1 -23.33 43.65 23.46
CA MET A 1 -22.45 42.65 24.10
C MET A 1 -22.81 41.29 23.56
N THR A 2 -22.17 40.86 22.48
CA THR A 2 -22.16 39.47 22.03
C THR A 2 -20.97 39.33 21.10
N GLU A 3 -19.79 39.17 21.71
CA GLU A 3 -18.60 38.70 21.02
C GLU A 3 -18.77 37.20 20.75
N ILE A 4 -18.92 36.83 19.49
CA ILE A 4 -18.82 35.43 19.06
C ILE A 4 -17.35 35.18 18.72
N GLN A 5 -16.66 34.48 19.62
CA GLN A 5 -15.32 33.96 19.37
C GLN A 5 -15.38 32.94 18.22
N LEU A 6 -14.74 33.25 17.10
CA LEU A 6 -14.34 32.25 16.12
C LEU A 6 -13.36 31.29 16.82
N GLN A 7 -13.82 30.06 17.07
CA GLN A 7 -12.93 28.94 17.32
C GLN A 7 -12.18 28.67 16.02
N ASN A 8 -10.91 29.05 15.99
CA ASN A 8 -9.94 28.53 15.03
C ASN A 8 -9.83 27.03 15.28
N VAL A 9 -10.57 26.25 14.48
CA VAL A 9 -10.38 24.81 14.36
C VAL A 9 -9.07 24.64 13.61
N ASP A 10 -8.03 24.19 14.31
CA ASP A 10 -6.77 23.80 13.67
C ASP A 10 -7.06 22.83 12.52
N PRO A 11 -6.52 23.06 11.31
CA PRO A 11 -6.66 22.10 10.23
C PRO A 11 -6.03 20.77 10.66
N PRO A 12 -6.62 19.61 10.33
CA PRO A 12 -5.99 18.33 10.62
C PRO A 12 -4.61 18.34 9.97
N ALA A 13 -3.59 18.06 10.76
CA ALA A 13 -2.20 18.02 10.34
C ALA A 13 -1.99 17.00 9.21
N THR A 14 -2.26 17.41 7.98
CA THR A 14 -1.82 16.79 6.73
C THR A 14 -0.40 17.27 6.49
N GLN A 15 0.56 16.74 7.25
CA GLN A 15 1.98 17.00 7.00
C GLN A 15 2.76 15.68 7.12
N SER A 16 3.51 15.38 6.05
CA SER A 16 4.39 14.21 5.82
C SER A 16 3.83 13.03 5.00
N ALA A 17 3.12 13.29 3.91
CA ALA A 17 3.02 12.34 2.78
C ALA A 17 4.01 12.66 1.63
N ASP A 18 4.56 13.88 1.60
CA ASP A 18 5.35 14.44 0.48
C ASP A 18 6.87 14.22 0.58
N ALA A 19 7.36 13.24 1.35
CA ALA A 19 8.80 13.04 1.49
C ALA A 19 9.45 12.21 0.36
N CYS A 20 8.68 11.66 -0.60
CA CYS A 20 9.26 10.85 -1.70
C CYS A 20 9.49 11.61 -3.02
N CYS A 21 9.21 12.91 -3.08
CA CYS A 21 8.92 13.60 -4.34
C CYS A 21 10.08 13.72 -5.34
N VAL A 22 11.31 13.30 -5.01
CA VAL A 22 12.38 13.20 -6.01
C VAL A 22 13.10 11.87 -5.87
N ARG A 23 12.54 10.86 -6.53
CA ARG A 23 13.21 9.57 -6.72
C ARG A 23 13.99 9.61 -8.04
N PRO A 24 15.33 9.44 -8.06
CA PRO A 24 16.04 9.35 -9.32
C PRO A 24 15.54 8.13 -10.12
N PRO A 25 15.45 8.24 -11.46
CA PRO A 25 15.19 7.12 -12.34
C PRO A 25 16.05 5.90 -12.01
N LEU A 26 15.55 4.70 -12.24
CA LEU A 26 16.27 3.47 -11.93
C LEU A 26 17.64 3.40 -12.64
N ALA A 27 17.75 3.97 -13.85
CA ALA A 27 18.97 4.01 -14.65
C ALA A 27 20.07 4.92 -14.07
N GLU A 28 19.71 5.92 -13.27
CA GLU A 28 20.65 6.84 -12.62
C GLU A 28 21.15 6.31 -11.26
N ARG A 29 20.60 5.19 -10.81
CA ARG A 29 21.02 4.56 -9.55
C ARG A 29 22.25 3.71 -9.78
N PRO A 30 23.19 3.67 -8.81
CA PRO A 30 24.27 2.70 -8.86
C PRO A 30 23.71 1.27 -8.87
N LEU A 31 24.47 0.35 -9.47
CA LEU A 31 24.14 -1.07 -9.43
C LEU A 31 23.95 -1.50 -7.97
N LEU A 32 22.89 -2.29 -7.72
CA LEU A 32 22.55 -2.75 -6.38
C LEU A 32 23.71 -3.60 -5.81
N GLY A 33 24.37 -3.09 -4.77
CA GLY A 33 25.35 -3.86 -4.01
C GLY A 33 24.68 -4.99 -3.23
N PHE A 34 25.46 -5.98 -2.78
CA PHE A 34 24.96 -7.13 -2.02
C PHE A 34 24.11 -6.72 -0.81
N VAL A 35 24.57 -5.76 -0.03
CA VAL A 35 23.88 -5.29 1.18
C VAL A 35 22.51 -4.70 0.85
N ASP A 36 22.41 -3.88 -0.20
CA ASP A 36 21.15 -3.24 -0.58
C ASP A 36 20.19 -4.22 -1.26
N ALA A 37 20.71 -5.17 -2.03
CA ALA A 37 19.93 -6.29 -2.56
C ALA A 37 19.27 -7.12 -1.45
N VAL A 38 20.01 -7.42 -0.37
CA VAL A 38 19.47 -8.14 0.79
C VAL A 38 18.38 -7.33 1.50
N LYS A 39 18.55 -6.01 1.65
CA LYS A 39 17.52 -5.12 2.23
C LYS A 39 16.24 -5.11 1.38
N VAL A 40 16.37 -4.94 0.05
CA VAL A 40 15.23 -4.95 -0.88
C VAL A 40 14.54 -6.31 -0.88
N MET A 41 15.28 -7.41 -0.90
CA MET A 41 14.74 -8.76 -0.77
C MET A 41 13.95 -8.94 0.53
N ALA A 42 14.46 -8.44 1.67
CA ALA A 42 13.75 -8.52 2.95
C ALA A 42 12.41 -7.77 2.91
N LEU A 43 12.36 -6.59 2.28
CA LEU A 43 11.12 -5.85 2.05
C LEU A 43 10.14 -6.65 1.18
N PHE A 44 10.62 -7.26 0.09
CA PHE A 44 9.76 -8.10 -0.75
C PHE A 44 9.26 -9.33 -0.02
N LYS A 45 10.07 -10.00 0.81
CA LYS A 45 9.62 -11.13 1.64
C LYS A 45 8.46 -10.76 2.57
N VAL A 46 8.47 -9.54 3.10
CA VAL A 46 7.33 -9.03 3.88
C VAL A 46 6.11 -8.88 2.97
N LEU A 47 6.24 -8.34 1.77
CA LEU A 47 5.13 -8.17 0.85
C LEU A 47 4.64 -9.47 0.19
N SER A 48 5.46 -10.53 0.12
CA SER A 48 5.10 -11.85 -0.43
C SER A 48 4.16 -12.65 0.48
N ASN A 49 3.03 -12.06 0.86
CA ASN A 49 1.94 -12.72 1.58
C ASN A 49 0.61 -12.10 1.19
N ASP A 50 -0.32 -12.94 0.75
CA ASP A 50 -1.65 -12.56 0.27
C ASP A 50 -2.42 -11.72 1.30
N THR A 51 -2.40 -12.13 2.57
CA THR A 51 -3.17 -11.47 3.62
C THR A 51 -2.62 -10.08 3.89
N ARG A 52 -1.29 -9.92 3.96
CA ARG A 52 -0.66 -8.61 4.16
C ARG A 52 -0.92 -7.67 2.99
N ILE A 53 -0.89 -8.16 1.74
CA ILE A 53 -1.26 -7.35 0.57
C ILE A 53 -2.72 -6.91 0.65
N ARG A 54 -3.65 -7.80 0.99
CA ARG A 54 -5.08 -7.47 1.18
C ARG A 54 -5.30 -6.44 2.29
N ILE A 55 -4.58 -6.56 3.41
CA ILE A 55 -4.63 -5.60 4.53
C ILE A 55 -4.15 -4.22 4.05
N LEU A 56 -2.97 -4.15 3.42
CA LEU A 56 -2.41 -2.89 2.91
C LEU A 56 -3.35 -2.24 1.90
N HIS A 57 -3.87 -3.00 0.94
CA HIS A 57 -4.82 -2.50 -0.04
C HIS A 57 -6.08 -1.92 0.61
N HIS A 58 -6.65 -2.60 1.61
CA HIS A 58 -7.81 -2.11 2.33
C HIS A 58 -7.50 -0.81 3.10
N ILE A 59 -6.39 -0.75 3.83
CA ILE A 59 -5.99 0.47 4.57
C ILE A 59 -5.78 1.65 3.61
N ILE A 60 -5.14 1.43 2.46
CA ILE A 60 -4.93 2.47 1.44
C ILE A 60 -6.27 3.01 0.93
N ARG A 61 -7.22 2.11 0.61
CA ARG A 61 -8.54 2.50 0.11
C ARG A 61 -9.40 3.23 1.15
N SER A 62 -9.24 2.89 2.42
CA SER A 62 -10.00 3.51 3.52
C SER A 62 -9.31 4.72 4.15
N GLY A 63 -8.04 4.98 3.81
CA GLY A 63 -7.18 5.97 4.46
C GLY A 63 -6.63 5.51 5.82
N GLU A 64 -7.52 5.05 6.71
CA GLU A 64 -7.18 4.35 7.95
C GLU A 64 -8.21 3.27 8.26
N ALA A 65 -7.84 2.23 9.01
CA ALA A 65 -8.77 1.16 9.41
C ALA A 65 -8.41 0.55 10.76
N SER A 66 -9.42 0.14 11.52
CA SER A 66 -9.22 -0.61 12.77
C SER A 66 -9.00 -2.11 12.51
N VAL A 67 -8.44 -2.83 13.48
CA VAL A 67 -8.28 -4.30 13.41
C VAL A 67 -9.63 -4.99 13.13
N THR A 68 -10.70 -4.52 13.76
CA THR A 68 -12.04 -5.07 13.63
C THR A 68 -12.60 -4.86 12.22
N ASP A 69 -12.40 -3.67 11.65
CA ASP A 69 -12.86 -3.34 10.29
C ASP A 69 -12.13 -4.17 9.23
N ILE A 70 -10.81 -4.29 9.38
CA ILE A 70 -9.97 -5.13 8.51
C ILE A 70 -10.42 -6.60 8.61
N ALA A 71 -10.60 -7.11 9.84
CA ALA A 71 -11.03 -8.48 10.08
C ALA A 71 -12.38 -8.79 9.42
N LYS A 72 -13.35 -7.88 9.60
CA LYS A 72 -14.68 -7.99 8.98
C LYS A 72 -14.60 -7.98 7.46
N THR A 73 -13.82 -7.07 6.88
CA THR A 73 -13.69 -6.92 5.43
C THR A 73 -12.99 -8.12 4.78
N LEU A 74 -11.96 -8.66 5.43
CA LEU A 74 -11.19 -9.77 4.89
C LEU A 74 -11.80 -11.15 5.22
N GLY A 75 -12.83 -11.21 6.07
CA GLY A 75 -13.46 -12.45 6.52
C GLY A 75 -12.55 -13.26 7.46
N MET A 76 -11.74 -12.59 8.27
CA MET A 76 -10.71 -13.23 9.11
C MET A 76 -10.93 -12.92 10.60
N LYS A 77 -10.32 -13.73 11.47
CA LYS A 77 -10.37 -13.49 12.92
C LYS A 77 -9.52 -12.26 13.28
N PRO A 78 -9.98 -11.37 14.20
CA PRO A 78 -9.21 -10.19 14.63
C PRO A 78 -7.81 -10.52 15.14
N GLN A 79 -7.63 -11.63 15.85
CA GLN A 79 -6.32 -12.09 16.33
C GLN A 79 -5.35 -12.40 15.17
N ALA A 80 -5.85 -12.99 14.07
CA ALA A 80 -5.02 -13.27 12.90
C ALA A 80 -4.57 -11.96 12.22
N ILE A 81 -5.48 -10.98 12.11
CA ILE A 81 -5.16 -9.66 11.56
C ILE A 81 -4.17 -8.91 12.45
N SER A 82 -4.37 -8.90 13.77
CA SER A 82 -3.46 -8.26 14.72
C SER A 82 -2.02 -8.79 14.58
N ASN A 83 -1.87 -10.11 14.42
CA ASN A 83 -0.56 -10.73 14.21
C ASN A 83 0.10 -10.29 12.90
N GLN A 84 -0.67 -10.12 11.81
CA GLN A 84 -0.13 -9.62 10.54
C GLN A 84 0.23 -8.13 10.62
N LEU A 85 -0.59 -7.32 11.30
CA LEU A 85 -0.35 -5.89 11.50
C LEU A 85 0.89 -5.62 12.34
N MET A 86 1.18 -6.44 13.35
CA MET A 86 2.42 -6.35 14.12
C MET A 86 3.64 -6.51 13.18
N ARG A 87 3.64 -7.56 12.34
CA ARG A 87 4.71 -7.79 11.36
C ARG A 87 4.86 -6.68 10.32
N LEU A 88 3.75 -6.04 9.92
CA LEU A 88 3.76 -4.89 9.00
C LEU A 88 4.20 -3.58 9.68
N SER A 89 3.98 -3.46 11.00
CA SER A 89 4.40 -2.29 11.77
C SER A 89 5.92 -2.31 12.00
N ASP A 90 6.50 -3.50 12.20
CA ASP A 90 7.95 -3.69 12.36
C ASP A 90 8.76 -3.22 11.15
N THR A 91 8.14 -3.12 9.97
CA THR A 91 8.79 -2.74 8.70
C THR A 91 8.63 -1.26 8.35
N ARG A 92 8.07 -0.45 9.24
CA ARG A 92 7.77 0.98 9.04
C ARG A 92 6.85 1.26 7.83
N MET A 93 6.04 0.28 7.43
CA MET A 93 5.03 0.48 6.38
C MET A 93 3.75 1.13 6.93
N LEU A 94 3.44 0.85 8.19
CA LEU A 94 2.23 1.30 8.86
C LEU A 94 2.55 2.17 10.07
N LYS A 95 1.66 3.12 10.35
CA LYS A 95 1.57 3.85 11.61
C LYS A 95 0.27 3.50 12.31
N SER A 96 0.33 3.38 13.63
CA SER A 96 -0.85 3.17 14.47
C SER A 96 -1.22 4.43 15.25
N ARG A 97 -2.52 4.62 15.44
CA ARG A 97 -3.15 5.65 16.27
C ARG A 97 -4.12 4.97 17.22
N ARG A 98 -4.11 5.33 18.50
CA ARG A 98 -5.15 4.90 19.44
C ARG A 98 -6.26 5.94 19.50
N ASP A 99 -7.50 5.47 19.49
CA ASP A 99 -8.70 6.28 19.64
C ASP A 99 -9.70 5.52 20.52
N GLY A 100 -9.80 5.95 21.78
CA GLY A 100 -10.50 5.20 22.83
C GLY A 100 -9.95 3.78 22.97
N ASN A 101 -10.82 2.79 22.81
CA ASN A 101 -10.46 1.36 22.90
C ASN A 101 -9.98 0.76 21.56
N ASN A 102 -9.99 1.53 20.48
CA ASN A 102 -9.65 1.05 19.15
C ASN A 102 -8.24 1.50 18.74
N VAL A 103 -7.57 0.66 17.96
CA VAL A 103 -6.30 1.00 17.30
C VAL A 103 -6.53 1.05 15.80
N PHE A 104 -6.30 2.23 15.23
CA PHE A 104 -6.38 2.50 13.80
C PHE A 104 -4.99 2.42 13.17
N TYR A 105 -4.93 1.88 11.96
CA TYR A 105 -3.71 1.75 11.18
C TYR A 105 -3.85 2.52 9.89
N ARG A 106 -2.79 3.23 9.50
CA ARG A 106 -2.66 3.91 8.20
C ARG A 106 -1.31 3.58 7.58
N VAL A 107 -1.22 3.63 6.26
CA VAL A 107 0.08 3.54 5.57
C VAL A 107 0.84 4.84 5.80
N GLU A 108 2.07 4.75 6.29
CA GLU A 108 2.94 5.91 6.51
C GLU A 108 4.03 6.04 5.44
N ASN A 109 4.45 4.92 4.85
CA ASN A 109 5.46 4.93 3.81
C ASN A 109 4.84 5.24 2.45
N CYS A 110 5.13 6.45 1.94
CA CYS A 110 4.72 6.97 0.65
C CYS A 110 5.08 6.07 -0.56
N CYS A 111 6.01 5.13 -0.43
CA CYS A 111 6.37 4.19 -1.49
C CYS A 111 5.40 3.00 -1.61
N VAL A 112 4.61 2.69 -0.57
CA VAL A 112 3.82 1.46 -0.50
C VAL A 112 2.65 1.49 -1.47
N ALA A 113 1.90 2.60 -1.53
CA ALA A 113 0.78 2.72 -2.46
C ALA A 113 1.22 2.68 -3.93
N PRO A 114 2.24 3.46 -4.38
CA PRO A 114 2.76 3.34 -5.74
C PRO A 114 3.34 1.96 -6.09
N LEU A 115 3.97 1.29 -5.12
CA LEU A 115 4.49 -0.07 -5.34
C LEU A 115 3.34 -1.07 -5.59
N LEU A 116 2.26 -0.98 -4.82
CA LEU A 116 1.11 -1.84 -4.99
C LEU A 116 0.38 -1.57 -6.31
N ASP A 117 0.24 -0.29 -6.68
CA ASP A 117 -0.32 0.13 -7.95
C ASP A 117 0.48 -0.40 -9.15
N LEU A 118 1.81 -0.24 -9.12
CA LEU A 118 2.69 -0.81 -10.15
C LEU A 118 2.60 -2.34 -10.21
N ALA A 119 2.47 -3.01 -9.06
CA ALA A 119 2.31 -4.46 -9.02
C ALA A 119 0.99 -4.91 -9.67
N LEU A 120 -0.11 -4.16 -9.48
CA LEU A 120 -1.39 -4.41 -10.16
C LEU A 120 -1.26 -4.17 -11.67
N CYS A 121 -0.65 -3.06 -12.08
CA CYS A 121 -0.36 -2.76 -13.48
C CYS A 121 0.48 -3.87 -14.15
N LEU A 122 1.49 -4.42 -13.45
CA LEU A 122 2.26 -5.57 -13.94
C LEU A 122 1.41 -6.84 -14.11
N MET A 123 0.45 -7.08 -13.21
CA MET A 123 -0.47 -8.21 -13.34
C MET A 123 -1.43 -8.05 -14.52
N GLU A 124 -1.93 -6.83 -14.75
CA GLU A 124 -2.86 -6.49 -15.84
C GLU A 124 -2.18 -6.55 -17.22
N ASN A 125 -0.92 -6.11 -17.32
CA ASN A 125 -0.16 -6.10 -18.57
C ASN A 125 0.70 -7.37 -18.79
N GLY A 126 0.83 -8.23 -17.78
CA GLY A 126 1.70 -9.41 -17.80
C GLY A 126 1.17 -10.60 -18.61
N SER A 127 -0.01 -10.47 -19.22
CA SER A 127 -0.57 -11.46 -20.14
C SER A 127 -0.62 -10.88 -21.56
N PRO A 128 0.37 -11.15 -22.44
CA PRO A 128 0.10 -10.99 -23.86
C PRO A 128 -0.98 -12.00 -24.21
N ASP A 129 -2.13 -11.48 -24.61
CA ASP A 129 -3.20 -12.22 -25.26
C ASP A 129 -2.59 -13.15 -26.33
N ARG A 130 -2.65 -14.47 -26.10
CA ARG A 130 -2.27 -15.49 -27.09
C ARG A 130 -3.51 -16.01 -27.84
N THR A 131 -4.51 -15.16 -28.04
CA THR A 131 -5.81 -15.57 -28.60
C THR A 131 -6.41 -14.60 -29.60
N ALA A 132 -5.63 -13.67 -30.16
CA ALA A 132 -6.08 -12.78 -31.22
C ALA A 132 -5.13 -12.74 -32.42
N GLU A 133 -4.79 -13.90 -32.99
CA GLU A 133 -4.28 -13.97 -34.37
C GLU A 133 -4.73 -15.30 -35.01
N GLY A 134 -6.03 -15.34 -35.27
CA GLY A 134 -6.73 -16.47 -35.84
C GLY A 134 -8.05 -16.04 -36.45
N ALA A 135 -8.04 -15.03 -37.32
CA ALA A 135 -9.13 -14.78 -38.26
C ALA A 135 -8.64 -13.90 -39.43
N SER A 136 -8.89 -14.41 -40.64
CA SER A 136 -8.86 -13.71 -41.92
C SER A 136 -7.50 -13.51 -42.61
N ASN A 137 -6.92 -14.61 -43.09
CA ASN A 137 -6.53 -14.64 -44.50
C ASN A 137 -7.50 -15.58 -45.23
N ALA A 138 -8.67 -15.04 -45.59
CA ALA A 138 -9.44 -15.58 -46.70
C ALA A 138 -8.72 -15.12 -47.97
N GLN A 139 -8.02 -16.04 -48.62
CA GLN A 139 -7.49 -15.81 -49.96
C GLN A 139 -8.65 -16.02 -50.96
N PRO A 140 -8.97 -15.07 -51.84
CA PRO A 140 -9.78 -15.34 -53.00
C PRO A 140 -8.92 -15.95 -54.12
N ASP A 141 -9.60 -16.77 -54.94
CA ASP A 141 -9.24 -17.37 -56.24
C ASP A 141 -8.35 -18.63 -56.25
#